data_AF-A0A7I9ZDI0-F1
#
_entry.id   AF-A0A7I9ZDI0-F1
#
_cell.length_a   1.000
_cell.length_b   1.000
_cell.length_c   1.000
_cell.angle_alpha   90.00
_cell.angle_beta   90.00
_cell.angle_gamma   90.00
#
_symmetry.space_group_name_H-M   'P 1'
#
loop_
_entity.id
_entity.type
_entity.pdbx_description
1 polymer ?
#
loop_
_entity_poly.entity_id
_entity_poly.type
_entity_poly.pdbx_seq_one_letter_code
_entity_poly.pdbx_strand_id
1 'polypeptide(L)' 'MDQLDSGASSPRRKRRSGSENRRMSAQFTMRMTQQARVKLDEAAREQGFKDAKALVMHRLRDDLGELNLLS' A
#
# COMPACT_ATOMS: atom_id res chain seq x y z
N MET A 1 -48.50 0.07 16.46
CA MET A 1 -47.92 1.40 16.72
C MET A 1 -46.86 1.20 17.79
N ASP A 2 -45.71 0.65 17.42
CA ASP A 2 -44.55 1.36 16.84
C ASP A 2 -43.60 1.85 17.95
N GLN A 3 -42.52 1.10 18.19
CA GLN A 3 -41.17 1.61 17.91
C GLN A 3 -40.10 0.54 18.12
N LEU A 4 -39.42 0.23 17.02
CA LEU A 4 -38.19 -0.55 16.94
C LEU A 4 -37.02 0.38 17.26
N ASP A 5 -36.40 0.25 18.44
CA ASP A 5 -35.15 0.93 18.75
C ASP A 5 -33.98 0.19 18.09
N SER A 6 -33.75 0.52 16.81
CA SER A 6 -32.61 0.06 16.02
C SER A 6 -31.39 0.93 16.33
N GLY A 7 -30.68 0.59 17.40
CA GLY A 7 -29.51 1.34 17.88
C GLY A 7 -28.15 0.64 17.70
N ALA A 8 -28.02 -0.38 16.84
CA ALA A 8 -26.76 -1.09 16.62
C ALA A 8 -25.77 -0.26 15.78
N SER A 9 -25.20 0.80 16.38
CA SER A 9 -24.08 1.54 15.81
C SER A 9 -22.80 0.72 15.97
N SER A 10 -22.60 -0.24 15.08
CA SER A 10 -21.33 -0.96 14.94
C SER A 10 -20.17 0.04 14.82
N PRO A 11 -19.13 -0.05 15.67
CA PRO A 11 -17.97 0.80 15.54
C PRO A 11 -17.25 0.41 14.24
N ARG A 12 -17.41 1.23 13.20
CA ARG A 12 -16.62 1.15 11.97
C ARG A 12 -15.15 1.10 12.38
N ARG A 13 -14.52 -0.08 12.21
CA ARG A 13 -13.08 -0.32 12.41
C ARG A 13 -12.26 0.57 11.49
N LYS A 14 -12.15 1.85 11.84
CA LYS A 14 -11.23 2.80 11.25
C LYS A 14 -9.87 2.51 11.88
N ARG A 15 -8.83 2.41 11.04
CA ARG A 15 -7.38 2.38 11.36
C ARG A 15 -6.67 1.02 11.28
N ARG A 16 -6.65 0.42 10.08
CA ARG A 16 -5.58 -0.53 9.67
C ARG A 16 -4.56 0.06 8.68
N SER A 17 -4.85 1.23 8.11
CA SER A 17 -3.97 1.84 7.09
C SER A 17 -2.56 2.17 7.62
N GLY A 18 -2.44 2.56 8.90
CA GLY A 18 -1.14 2.86 9.52
C GLY A 18 -0.27 1.64 9.76
N SER A 19 -0.86 0.46 10.06
CA SER A 19 -0.07 -0.74 10.33
C SER A 19 0.57 -1.32 9.08
N GLU A 20 -0.13 -1.26 7.94
CA GLU A 20 0.40 -1.75 6.66
C GLU A 20 1.58 -0.90 6.19
N ASN A 21 1.45 0.43 6.26
CA ASN A 21 2.54 1.33 5.87
C ASN A 21 3.76 1.18 6.81
N ARG A 22 3.54 0.98 8.12
CA ARG A 22 4.62 0.68 9.06
C ARG A 22 5.33 -0.63 8.76
N ARG A 23 4.57 -1.69 8.42
CA ARG A 23 5.14 -3.00 8.03
C ARG A 23 5.99 -2.88 6.76
N MET A 24 5.49 -2.17 5.73
CA MET A 24 6.27 -1.93 4.52
C MET A 24 7.50 -1.06 4.77
N SER A 25 7.42 -0.08 5.67
CA SER A 25 8.58 0.73 6.09
C SER A 25 9.61 -0.01 6.92
N ALA A 26 9.22 -1.05 7.64
CA ALA A 26 10.17 -1.95 8.30
C ALA A 26 10.95 -2.80 7.29
N GLN A 27 10.36 -3.15 6.13
CA GLN A 27 11.02 -3.96 5.11
C GLN A 27 12.02 -3.17 4.27
N PHE A 28 11.66 -1.94 3.90
CA PHE A 28 12.49 -1.14 3.01
C PHE A 28 12.19 0.37 3.13
N THR A 29 13.25 1.18 2.99
CA THR A 29 13.19 2.64 2.94
C THR A 29 13.95 3.14 1.72
N MET A 30 13.28 3.95 0.88
CA MET A 30 13.91 4.62 -0.26
C MET A 30 14.33 6.03 0.13
N ARG A 31 15.55 6.41 -0.25
CA ARG A 31 16.03 7.80 -0.20
C ARG A 31 16.13 8.32 -1.62
N MET A 32 15.42 9.40 -1.90
CA MET A 32 15.41 10.07 -3.20
C MET A 32 14.96 11.53 -3.01
N THR A 33 15.16 12.35 -4.04
CA THR A 33 14.65 13.73 -4.03
C THR A 33 13.12 13.74 -4.08
N GLN A 34 12.50 14.82 -3.57
CA GLN A 34 11.04 14.96 -3.61
C GLN A 34 10.52 14.93 -5.05
N GLN A 35 11.23 15.57 -5.99
CA GLN A 35 10.86 15.57 -7.41
C GLN A 35 10.85 14.16 -8.00
N ALA A 36 11.88 13.35 -7.71
CA ALA A 36 11.92 11.96 -8.16
C ALA A 36 10.79 11.14 -7.54
N ARG A 37 10.46 11.39 -6.26
CA ARG A 37 9.36 10.72 -5.58
C ARG A 37 8.00 11.01 -6.23
N VAL A 38 7.73 12.28 -6.56
CA VAL A 38 6.47 12.68 -7.22
C VAL A 38 6.33 11.99 -8.56
N LYS A 39 7.36 12.04 -9.41
CA LYS A 39 7.35 11.35 -10.72
C LYS A 39 7.11 9.84 -10.58
N LEU A 40 7.71 9.22 -9.57
CA LEU A 40 7.54 7.79 -9.33
C LEU A 40 6.15 7.45 -8.78
N ASP A 41 5.57 8.31 -7.95
CA ASP A 41 4.18 8.16 -7.47
C ASP A 41 3.17 8.35 -8.63
N GLU A 42 3.44 9.24 -9.58
CA GLU A 42 2.63 9.41 -10.81
C GLU A 42 2.68 8.14 -11.68
N ALA A 43 3.89 7.68 -12.01
CA ALA A 43 4.08 6.45 -12.79
C ALA A 43 3.48 5.21 -12.10
N ALA A 44 3.46 5.17 -10.76
CA ALA A 44 2.80 4.13 -10.00
C ALA A 44 1.28 4.16 -10.19
N ARG A 45 0.66 5.35 -10.13
CA ARG A 45 -0.79 5.51 -10.32
C ARG A 45 -1.24 5.16 -11.73
N GLU A 46 -0.46 5.52 -12.75
CA GLU A 46 -0.72 5.14 -14.15
C GLU A 46 -0.80 3.62 -14.34
N GLN A 47 -0.04 2.88 -13.52
CA GLN A 47 -0.03 1.41 -13.50
C GLN A 47 -1.04 0.81 -12.49
N GLY A 48 -1.89 1.62 -11.86
CA GLY A 48 -2.90 1.17 -10.89
C GLY A 48 -2.36 0.92 -9.47
N PHE A 49 -1.11 1.28 -9.19
CA PHE A 49 -0.54 1.19 -7.85
C PHE A 49 -0.90 2.43 -7.01
N LYS A 50 -1.05 2.21 -5.70
CA LYS A 50 -1.40 3.26 -4.73
C LYS A 50 -0.31 4.33 -4.59
N ASP A 51 0.95 3.90 -4.61
CA ASP A 51 2.12 4.75 -4.45
C ASP A 51 3.38 4.08 -5.04
N ALA A 52 4.45 4.86 -5.16
CA ALA A 52 5.77 4.43 -5.59
C ALA A 52 6.29 3.23 -4.80
N LYS A 53 5.94 3.12 -3.52
CA LYS A 53 6.42 2.04 -2.67
C LYS A 53 5.79 0.71 -3.04
N ALA A 54 4.48 0.71 -3.31
CA ALA A 54 3.76 -0.46 -3.80
C ALA A 54 4.32 -0.92 -5.16
N LEU A 55 4.57 0.01 -6.08
CA LEU A 55 5.19 -0.28 -7.38
C LEU A 55 6.58 -0.93 -7.21
N VAL A 56 7.46 -0.33 -6.41
CA VAL A 56 8.83 -0.85 -6.22
C VAL A 56 8.82 -2.23 -5.55
N MET A 57 7.97 -2.44 -4.54
CA MET A 57 7.85 -3.75 -3.90
C MET A 57 7.31 -4.83 -4.84
N HIS A 58 6.40 -4.47 -5.75
CA HIS A 58 5.91 -5.38 -6.78
C HIS A 58 7.04 -5.79 -7.71
N ARG A 59 7.74 -4.82 -8.30
CA ARG A 59 8.86 -5.07 -9.23
C ARG A 59 9.98 -5.88 -8.58
N LEU A 60 10.39 -5.53 -7.36
CA LEU A 60 11.39 -6.30 -6.62
C LEU A 60 10.97 -7.76 -6.39
N ARG A 61 9.68 -8.02 -6.16
CA ARG A 61 9.18 -9.39 -5.99
C ARG A 61 9.20 -10.16 -7.31
N ASP A 62 8.81 -9.52 -8.41
CA ASP A 62 8.83 -10.12 -9.74
C ASP A 62 10.27 -10.49 -10.11
N ASP A 63 11.19 -9.53 -10.01
CA ASP A 63 12.61 -9.71 -10.36
C ASP A 63 13.27 -10.83 -9.53
N LEU A 64 13.02 -10.86 -8.21
CA LEU A 64 13.54 -11.90 -7.33
C LEU A 64 12.88 -13.26 -7.56
N GLY A 65 11.60 -13.28 -7.93
CA GLY A 65 10.87 -14.49 -8.30
C GLY A 65 11.39 -15.10 -9.61
N GLU A 66 11.67 -14.25 -10.60
CA GLU A 66 12.27 -14.66 -11.88
C GLU A 66 13.69 -15.21 -11.71
N LEU A 67 14.51 -14.60 -10.83
CA LEU A 67 15.84 -15.12 -10.50
C LEU A 67 15.80 -16.53 -9.88
N ASN A 68 14.76 -16.82 -9.09
CA ASN A 68 14.58 -18.10 -8.44
C ASN A 68 14.03 -19.20 -9.38
N LEU A 69 13.54 -18.81 -10.58
CA LEU A 69 13.12 -19.72 -11.65
C LEU A 69 14.25 -20.02 -12.64
N LEU A 70 15.34 -19.23 -12.61
CA LEU A 70 16.51 -19.38 -13.47
C LEU A 70 17.70 -20.08 -12.77
N SER A 71 17.58 -20.39 -11.48
CA SER A 71 18.55 -21.12 -10.66
C SER A 71 18.19 -22.59 -10.49
#